data_AF-A0A0Q7TMF5-F1
#
_entry.id   AF-A0A0Q7TMF5-F1
#
_cell.length_a   1.000
_cell.length_b   1.000
_cell.length_c   1.000
_cell.angle_alpha   90.00
_cell.angle_beta   90.00
_cell.angle_gamma   90.00
#
_symmetry.space_group_name_H-M   'P 1'
#
loop_
_entity.id
_entity.type
_entity.pdbx_description
1 polymer ?
#
loop_
_entity_poly.entity_id
_entity_poly.type
_entity_poly.pdbx_seq_one_letter_code
_entity_poly.pdbx_strand_id
1 'polypeptide(L)'
;MTQRVRDRLKARSRATLEHVRHARHPLHGWRKWSLILLQAVIGVVLLFAAVNLTLSLTAFRGANPLDRSIHELRSLWFSPADGKAMSAGAFEAVYGQRLGSRPAAADIRAYFSREASRGIFLLDHVMADHIVARFGRIDGRTLPSGVYVGARALGPDGAPWVGVTKWPAHYLMFPRHAYILVVPESGPALVFSASQNAKFDPDLPEGNQLGAQVTTYDREAYDFPSSGQALHEITLITDDPAQVAAAPAALERARAALDARNLRYGMLAPNSNTVVGCILEASGAISREQRSRILLSIRAPGIGATCW
;
A
#
# COMPACT_ATOMS: atom_id res chain seq x y z
N MET A 1 -39.23 29.84 7.40
CA MET A 1 -38.83 28.71 8.27
C MET A 1 -39.10 29.13 9.71
N THR A 2 -40.17 28.61 10.31
CA THR A 2 -40.86 29.21 11.47
C THR A 2 -40.11 28.98 12.78
N GLN A 3 -40.12 29.99 13.65
CA GLN A 3 -39.50 30.04 14.99
C GLN A 3 -39.79 28.77 15.82
N ARG A 4 -40.99 28.20 15.66
CA ARG A 4 -41.42 26.92 16.27
C ARG A 4 -40.55 25.71 15.89
N VAL A 5 -39.99 25.64 14.69
CA VAL A 5 -39.09 24.54 14.28
C VAL A 5 -37.74 24.68 14.96
N ARG A 6 -37.23 25.93 15.07
CA ARG A 6 -35.98 26.24 15.76
C ARG A 6 -36.08 25.99 17.26
N ASP A 7 -37.23 26.31 17.85
CA ASP A 7 -37.51 26.09 19.28
C ASP A 7 -37.70 24.60 19.59
N ARG A 8 -38.34 23.83 18.69
CA ARG A 8 -38.41 22.36 18.80
C ARG A 8 -37.05 21.68 18.66
N LEU A 9 -36.19 22.18 17.77
CA LEU A 9 -34.82 21.66 17.64
C LEU A 9 -33.96 22.01 18.85
N LYS A 10 -34.06 23.23 19.39
CA LYS A 10 -33.38 23.61 20.65
C LYS A 10 -33.91 22.84 21.86
N ALA A 11 -35.21 22.61 21.95
CA ALA A 11 -35.82 21.82 23.02
C ALA A 11 -35.40 20.35 22.92
N ARG A 12 -35.36 19.77 21.72
CA ARG A 12 -34.81 18.43 21.50
C ARG A 12 -33.33 18.37 21.85
N SER A 13 -32.52 19.31 21.39
CA SER A 13 -31.08 19.32 21.69
C SER A 13 -30.82 19.48 23.20
N ARG A 14 -31.60 20.30 23.90
CA ARG A 14 -31.53 20.44 25.36
C ARG A 14 -31.98 19.18 26.07
N ALA A 15 -33.08 18.55 25.65
CA ALA A 15 -33.56 17.29 26.22
C ALA A 15 -32.56 16.14 25.98
N THR A 16 -31.90 16.09 24.83
CA THR A 16 -30.83 15.11 24.54
C THR A 16 -29.58 15.40 25.38
N LEU A 17 -29.18 16.67 25.52
CA LEU A 17 -28.05 17.08 26.38
C LEU A 17 -28.34 16.80 27.86
N GLU A 18 -29.56 17.03 28.34
CA GLU A 18 -29.97 16.68 29.70
C GLU A 18 -30.04 15.17 29.90
N HIS A 19 -30.50 14.39 28.91
CA HIS A 19 -30.41 12.93 28.96
C HIS A 19 -28.98 12.43 29.05
N VAL A 20 -28.04 13.03 28.30
CA VAL A 20 -26.61 12.70 28.38
C VAL A 20 -26.00 13.16 29.70
N ARG A 21 -26.46 14.29 30.26
CA ARG A 21 -25.96 14.85 31.53
C ARG A 21 -26.55 14.15 32.78
N HIS A 22 -27.72 13.54 32.67
CA HIS A 22 -28.39 12.77 33.73
C HIS A 22 -28.41 11.26 33.53
N ALA A 23 -27.84 10.77 32.43
CA ALA A 23 -27.30 9.41 32.36
C ALA A 23 -26.13 9.32 33.34
N ARG A 24 -26.43 9.23 34.64
CA ARG A 24 -25.53 8.66 35.63
C ARG A 24 -25.14 7.31 35.06
N HIS A 25 -23.92 7.20 34.50
CA HIS A 25 -23.45 5.94 33.95
C HIS A 25 -23.67 4.87 35.02
N PRO A 26 -24.57 3.88 34.81
CA PRO A 26 -24.91 2.86 35.80
C PRO A 26 -23.73 1.90 36.09
N LEU A 27 -22.60 2.17 35.46
CA LEU A 27 -21.37 1.41 35.55
C LEU A 27 -20.52 2.04 36.65
N HIS A 28 -20.20 1.24 37.67
CA HIS A 28 -19.29 1.61 38.76
C HIS A 28 -18.11 0.62 38.78
N GLY A 29 -16.99 1.03 39.37
CA GLY A 29 -15.77 0.22 39.43
C GLY A 29 -15.22 -0.14 38.04
N TRP A 30 -14.77 -1.38 37.86
CA TRP A 30 -14.12 -1.87 36.64
C TRP A 30 -14.96 -1.65 35.37
N ARG A 31 -16.29 -1.78 35.44
CA ARG A 31 -17.19 -1.59 34.29
C ARG A 31 -17.18 -0.17 33.72
N LYS A 32 -17.04 0.84 34.59
CA LYS A 32 -16.90 2.25 34.16
C LYS A 32 -15.58 2.45 33.42
N TRP A 33 -14.50 1.92 33.99
CA TRP A 33 -13.16 1.99 33.40
C TRP A 33 -13.08 1.22 32.09
N SER A 34 -13.74 0.06 31.97
CA SER A 34 -13.85 -0.69 30.71
C SER A 34 -14.59 0.09 29.63
N LEU A 35 -15.68 0.79 29.97
CA LEU A 35 -16.39 1.63 28.99
C LEU A 35 -15.54 2.83 28.55
N ILE A 36 -14.88 3.52 29.50
CA ILE A 36 -13.98 4.63 29.19
C ILE A 36 -12.83 4.15 28.31
N LEU A 37 -12.23 3.00 28.62
CA LEU A 37 -11.17 2.39 27.83
C LEU A 37 -11.67 2.05 26.42
N LEU A 38 -12.85 1.44 26.29
CA LEU A 38 -13.46 1.12 25.00
C LEU A 38 -13.72 2.39 24.18
N GLN A 39 -14.28 3.43 24.79
CA GLN A 39 -14.54 4.72 24.14
C GLN A 39 -13.23 5.42 23.74
N ALA A 40 -12.20 5.34 24.58
CA ALA A 40 -10.88 5.88 24.27
C ALA A 40 -10.24 5.14 23.09
N VAL A 41 -10.32 3.81 23.07
CA VAL A 41 -9.84 2.98 21.94
C VAL A 41 -10.60 3.34 20.66
N ILE A 42 -11.93 3.42 20.70
CA ILE A 42 -12.75 3.83 19.55
C ILE A 42 -12.36 5.24 19.08
N GLY A 43 -12.20 6.18 20.02
CA GLY A 43 -11.79 7.55 19.71
C GLY A 43 -10.42 7.63 19.04
N VAL A 44 -9.44 6.87 19.54
CA VAL A 44 -8.09 6.76 18.94
C VAL A 44 -8.17 6.16 17.54
N VAL A 45 -8.94 5.08 17.36
CA VAL A 45 -9.17 4.46 16.04
C VAL A 45 -9.79 5.47 15.08
N LEU A 46 -10.86 6.17 15.48
CA LEU A 46 -11.52 7.14 14.60
C LEU A 46 -10.61 8.33 14.25
N LEU A 47 -9.86 8.87 15.24
CA LEU A 47 -8.90 9.93 14.99
C LEU A 47 -7.83 9.49 14.01
N PHE A 48 -7.28 8.29 14.21
CA PHE A 48 -6.27 7.73 13.34
C PHE A 48 -6.83 7.47 11.93
N ALA A 49 -8.05 6.95 11.79
CA ALA A 49 -8.72 6.82 10.49
C ALA A 49 -8.89 8.19 9.80
N ALA A 50 -9.30 9.23 10.54
CA ALA A 50 -9.51 10.56 10.00
C ALA A 50 -8.20 11.24 9.53
N VAL A 51 -7.14 11.14 10.34
CA VAL A 51 -5.80 11.62 9.97
C VAL A 51 -5.31 10.90 8.72
N ASN A 52 -5.43 9.57 8.69
CA ASN A 52 -4.99 8.78 7.55
C ASN A 52 -5.84 9.04 6.30
N LEU A 53 -7.16 9.20 6.42
CA LEU A 53 -8.03 9.58 5.31
C LEU A 53 -7.61 10.93 4.74
N THR A 54 -7.34 11.91 5.61
CA THR A 54 -6.85 13.23 5.20
C THR A 54 -5.52 13.11 4.46
N LEU A 55 -4.56 12.36 5.00
CA LEU A 55 -3.27 12.11 4.33
C LEU A 55 -3.44 11.45 2.97
N SER A 56 -4.28 10.40 2.86
CA SER A 56 -4.61 9.75 1.59
C SER A 56 -5.18 10.75 0.59
N LEU A 57 -6.21 11.51 0.97
CA LEU A 57 -6.85 12.48 0.08
C LEU A 57 -5.92 13.62 -0.35
N THR A 58 -4.98 14.03 0.51
CA THR A 58 -4.02 15.10 0.20
C THR A 58 -2.81 14.63 -0.61
N ALA A 59 -2.42 13.36 -0.51
CA ALA A 59 -1.30 12.78 -1.24
C ALA A 59 -1.66 12.35 -2.66
N PHE A 60 -2.92 11.99 -2.92
CA PHE A 60 -3.38 11.61 -4.26
C PHE A 60 -3.73 12.83 -5.10
N ARG A 61 -2.87 13.14 -6.07
CA ARG A 61 -3.22 14.00 -7.22
C ARG A 61 -3.44 13.08 -8.43
N GLY A 62 -4.61 13.15 -9.08
CA GLY A 62 -4.79 12.55 -10.42
C GLY A 62 -6.16 11.91 -10.72
N ALA A 63 -6.78 11.18 -9.78
CA ALA A 63 -8.04 10.48 -10.01
C ALA A 63 -9.20 11.04 -9.16
N ASN A 64 -10.44 10.92 -9.66
CA ASN A 64 -11.62 11.17 -8.84
C ASN A 64 -11.60 10.21 -7.62
N PRO A 65 -11.56 10.74 -6.39
CA PRO A 65 -11.39 9.91 -5.19
C PRO A 65 -12.49 8.85 -5.05
N LEU A 66 -13.71 9.13 -5.50
CA LEU A 66 -14.82 8.17 -5.43
C LEU A 66 -14.62 6.98 -6.37
N ASP A 67 -14.26 7.23 -7.63
CA ASP A 67 -14.06 6.16 -8.62
C ASP A 67 -12.90 5.25 -8.23
N ARG A 68 -11.85 5.84 -7.65
CA ARG A 68 -10.72 5.10 -7.10
C ARG A 68 -11.14 4.25 -5.90
N SER A 69 -11.85 4.80 -4.92
CA SER A 69 -12.31 4.03 -3.75
C SER A 69 -13.22 2.86 -4.15
N ILE A 70 -14.07 3.05 -5.17
CA ILE A 70 -14.90 1.96 -5.71
C ILE A 70 -14.03 0.89 -6.36
N HIS A 71 -13.02 1.29 -7.15
CA HIS A 71 -12.06 0.35 -7.75
C HIS A 71 -11.32 -0.45 -6.68
N GLU A 72 -10.74 0.24 -5.70
CA GLU A 72 -10.03 -0.38 -4.57
C GLU A 72 -10.92 -1.37 -3.82
N LEU A 73 -12.16 -0.99 -3.49
CA LEU A 73 -13.12 -1.88 -2.83
C LEU A 73 -13.44 -3.12 -3.66
N ARG A 74 -13.64 -2.98 -4.98
CA ARG A 74 -13.93 -4.12 -5.86
C ARG A 74 -12.72 -5.04 -6.00
N SER A 75 -11.54 -4.48 -6.26
CA SER A 75 -10.30 -5.26 -6.34
C SER A 75 -10.01 -5.98 -5.03
N LEU A 76 -10.22 -5.31 -3.88
CA LEU A 76 -10.11 -5.94 -2.57
C LEU A 76 -11.13 -7.06 -2.42
N TRP A 77 -12.42 -6.83 -2.73
CA TRP A 77 -13.46 -7.85 -2.63
C TRP A 77 -13.05 -9.17 -3.30
N PHE A 78 -12.54 -9.07 -4.53
CA PHE A 78 -12.16 -10.23 -5.34
C PHE A 78 -10.78 -10.80 -5.04
N SER A 79 -9.89 -10.05 -4.37
CA SER A 79 -8.56 -10.54 -4.05
C SER A 79 -8.63 -11.78 -3.13
N PRO A 80 -7.91 -12.87 -3.45
CA PRO A 80 -7.95 -14.07 -2.65
C PRO A 80 -7.36 -13.81 -1.26
N ALA A 81 -7.66 -14.72 -0.34
CA ALA A 81 -6.84 -14.85 0.86
C ALA A 81 -5.68 -15.79 0.55
N ASP A 82 -4.65 -15.76 1.39
CA ASP A 82 -3.45 -16.55 1.16
C ASP A 82 -3.73 -18.05 0.91
N GLY A 83 -3.02 -18.61 -0.06
CA GLY A 83 -3.21 -19.98 -0.55
C GLY A 83 -4.52 -20.27 -1.28
N LYS A 84 -5.39 -19.28 -1.53
CA LYS A 84 -6.65 -19.47 -2.28
C LYS A 84 -6.54 -19.00 -3.72
N ALA A 85 -7.24 -19.70 -4.61
CA ALA A 85 -7.36 -19.28 -6.00
C ALA A 85 -8.30 -18.06 -6.14
N MET A 86 -7.97 -17.17 -7.07
CA MET A 86 -8.82 -16.09 -7.53
C MET A 86 -10.13 -16.61 -8.13
N SER A 87 -11.23 -15.89 -7.95
CA SER A 87 -12.50 -16.21 -8.60
C SER A 87 -12.40 -16.08 -10.13
N ALA A 88 -12.95 -17.04 -10.87
CA ALA A 88 -12.90 -17.08 -12.34
C ALA A 88 -13.53 -15.85 -13.03
N GLY A 89 -14.44 -15.14 -12.35
CA GLY A 89 -15.09 -13.92 -12.85
C GLY A 89 -14.48 -12.61 -12.33
N ALA A 90 -13.43 -12.67 -11.50
CA ALA A 90 -12.86 -11.49 -10.83
C ALA A 90 -12.41 -10.42 -11.83
N PHE A 91 -11.70 -10.83 -12.88
CA PHE A 91 -11.20 -9.89 -13.89
C PHE A 91 -12.33 -9.15 -14.60
N GLU A 92 -13.36 -9.88 -15.05
CA GLU A 92 -14.49 -9.26 -15.76
C GLU A 92 -15.29 -8.33 -14.84
N ALA A 93 -15.47 -8.70 -13.57
CA ALA A 93 -16.18 -7.88 -12.59
C ALA A 93 -15.44 -6.56 -12.27
N VAL A 94 -14.10 -6.57 -12.24
CA VAL A 94 -13.29 -5.40 -11.89
C VAL A 94 -12.93 -4.56 -13.14
N TYR A 95 -12.49 -5.21 -14.21
CA TYR A 95 -11.91 -4.57 -15.40
C TYR A 95 -12.75 -4.72 -16.68
N GLY A 96 -13.77 -5.57 -16.70
CA GLY A 96 -14.52 -5.91 -17.92
C GLY A 96 -15.13 -4.71 -18.63
N GLN A 97 -15.65 -3.73 -17.89
CA GLN A 97 -16.20 -2.50 -18.49
C GLN A 97 -15.13 -1.62 -19.16
N ARG A 98 -13.86 -1.71 -18.73
CA ARG A 98 -12.76 -0.87 -19.22
C ARG A 98 -11.91 -1.55 -20.29
N LEU A 99 -11.72 -2.86 -20.20
CA LEU A 99 -10.81 -3.64 -21.03
C LEU A 99 -11.50 -4.77 -21.81
N GLY A 100 -12.81 -4.97 -21.61
CA GLY A 100 -13.51 -6.15 -22.10
C GLY A 100 -13.17 -7.41 -21.28
N SER A 101 -13.79 -8.54 -21.64
CA SER A 101 -13.62 -9.81 -20.92
C SER A 101 -12.29 -10.52 -21.23
N ARG A 102 -11.67 -10.22 -22.38
CA ARG A 102 -10.44 -10.89 -22.86
C ARG A 102 -9.48 -9.92 -23.58
N PRO A 103 -8.98 -8.86 -22.94
CA PRO A 103 -8.07 -7.90 -23.56
C PRO A 103 -6.79 -8.56 -24.08
N ALA A 104 -6.19 -8.00 -25.13
CA ALA A 104 -4.84 -8.33 -25.54
C ALA A 104 -3.81 -7.67 -24.59
N ALA A 105 -2.57 -8.16 -24.59
CA ALA A 105 -1.49 -7.57 -23.79
C ALA A 105 -1.31 -6.06 -24.08
N ALA A 106 -1.43 -5.67 -25.35
CA ALA A 106 -1.33 -4.28 -25.78
C ALA A 106 -2.46 -3.39 -25.21
N ASP A 107 -3.67 -3.91 -25.02
CA ASP A 107 -4.78 -3.17 -24.41
C ASP A 107 -4.49 -2.88 -22.93
N ILE A 108 -3.94 -3.87 -22.22
CA ILE A 108 -3.52 -3.75 -20.83
C ILE A 108 -2.36 -2.74 -20.71
N ARG A 109 -1.36 -2.83 -21.60
CA ARG A 109 -0.26 -1.86 -21.65
C ARG A 109 -0.77 -0.45 -21.92
N ALA A 110 -1.70 -0.28 -22.86
CA ALA A 110 -2.30 1.02 -23.17
C ALA A 110 -3.10 1.56 -21.97
N TYR A 111 -3.81 0.70 -21.23
CA TYR A 111 -4.46 1.06 -19.98
C TYR A 111 -3.45 1.61 -18.97
N PHE A 112 -2.39 0.86 -18.67
CA PHE A 112 -1.39 1.31 -17.70
C PHE A 112 -0.56 2.51 -18.17
N SER A 113 -0.35 2.68 -19.47
CA SER A 113 0.31 3.88 -20.00
C SER A 113 -0.52 5.14 -19.73
N ARG A 114 -1.85 5.05 -19.82
CA ARG A 114 -2.75 6.15 -19.45
C ARG A 114 -2.82 6.38 -17.95
N GLU A 115 -2.75 5.32 -17.15
CA GLU A 115 -2.80 5.44 -15.70
C GLU A 115 -1.48 5.99 -15.13
N ALA A 116 -0.33 5.57 -15.65
CA ALA A 116 0.98 6.09 -15.27
C ALA A 116 1.14 7.59 -15.58
N SER A 117 0.60 8.08 -16.70
CA SER A 117 0.63 9.52 -17.02
C SER A 117 -0.23 10.38 -16.10
N ARG A 118 -1.15 9.77 -15.34
CA ARG A 118 -1.98 10.44 -14.32
C ARG A 118 -1.31 10.46 -12.94
N GLY A 119 -0.11 9.91 -12.80
CA GLY A 119 0.66 9.86 -11.57
C GLY A 119 0.64 8.47 -10.94
N ILE A 120 -0.07 8.33 -9.83
CA ILE A 120 -0.11 7.08 -9.04
C ILE A 120 -1.26 6.19 -9.55
N PHE A 121 -0.95 4.96 -9.95
CA PHE A 121 -1.93 3.97 -10.36
C PHE A 121 -1.95 2.74 -9.44
N LEU A 122 -2.97 1.90 -9.60
CA LEU A 122 -3.12 0.66 -8.84
C LEU A 122 -2.76 -0.54 -9.72
N LEU A 123 -1.78 -1.32 -9.28
CA LEU A 123 -1.56 -2.69 -9.76
C LEU A 123 -2.15 -3.63 -8.71
N ASP A 124 -3.33 -4.15 -8.99
CA ASP A 124 -4.03 -5.06 -8.09
C ASP A 124 -3.80 -6.53 -8.42
N HIS A 125 -4.04 -7.41 -7.45
CA HIS A 125 -3.84 -8.85 -7.59
C HIS A 125 -4.71 -9.43 -8.70
N VAL A 126 -5.92 -8.89 -8.92
CA VAL A 126 -6.82 -9.33 -9.99
C VAL A 126 -6.16 -9.13 -11.36
N MET A 127 -5.54 -7.96 -11.58
CA MET A 127 -4.82 -7.66 -12.80
C MET A 127 -3.51 -8.45 -12.91
N ALA A 128 -2.71 -8.50 -11.84
CA ALA A 128 -1.45 -9.25 -11.82
C ALA A 128 -1.69 -10.74 -12.13
N ASP A 129 -2.70 -11.35 -11.52
CA ASP A 129 -3.12 -12.72 -11.79
C ASP A 129 -3.54 -12.92 -13.22
N HIS A 130 -4.38 -12.03 -13.75
CA HIS A 130 -4.81 -12.14 -15.14
C HIS A 130 -3.62 -12.11 -16.10
N ILE A 131 -2.66 -11.20 -15.86
CA ILE A 131 -1.46 -11.07 -16.68
C ILE A 131 -0.61 -12.33 -16.58
N VAL A 132 -0.30 -12.81 -15.38
CA VAL A 132 0.54 -13.99 -15.17
C VAL A 132 -0.13 -15.24 -15.74
N ALA A 133 -1.42 -15.45 -15.47
CA ALA A 133 -2.16 -16.61 -15.96
C ALA A 133 -2.26 -16.66 -17.49
N ARG A 134 -2.34 -15.50 -18.16
CA ARG A 134 -2.53 -15.44 -19.62
C ARG A 134 -1.26 -15.24 -20.44
N PHE A 135 -0.29 -14.50 -19.90
CA PHE A 135 0.92 -14.10 -20.62
C PHE A 135 2.21 -14.64 -19.96
N GLY A 136 2.06 -15.35 -18.83
CA GLY A 136 3.13 -16.05 -18.10
C GLY A 136 3.92 -15.17 -17.14
N ARG A 137 3.96 -13.84 -17.36
CA ARG A 137 4.76 -12.90 -16.57
C ARG A 137 4.27 -11.46 -16.75
N ILE A 138 4.65 -10.58 -15.82
CA ILE A 138 4.62 -9.14 -16.05
C ILE A 138 5.90 -8.73 -16.78
N ASP A 139 5.75 -7.97 -17.87
CA ASP A 139 6.82 -7.44 -18.70
C ASP A 139 6.35 -6.25 -19.55
N GLY A 140 7.25 -5.70 -20.38
CA GLY A 140 7.01 -4.58 -21.29
C GLY A 140 5.83 -4.75 -22.25
N ARG A 141 5.29 -5.96 -22.44
CA ARG A 141 4.12 -6.21 -23.30
C ARG A 141 2.81 -5.83 -22.62
N THR A 142 2.76 -5.87 -21.29
CA THR A 142 1.54 -5.67 -20.48
C THR A 142 1.62 -4.44 -19.58
N LEU A 143 2.82 -4.06 -19.14
CA LEU A 143 3.07 -2.85 -18.37
C LEU A 143 4.08 -1.98 -19.16
N PRO A 144 3.94 -0.64 -19.22
CA PRO A 144 4.91 0.17 -19.95
C PRO A 144 6.32 0.00 -19.37
N SER A 145 7.34 0.11 -20.23
CA SER A 145 8.72 0.07 -19.75
C SER A 145 8.98 1.27 -18.85
N GLY A 146 9.72 1.05 -17.76
CA GLY A 146 9.95 2.08 -16.76
C GLY A 146 10.53 1.53 -15.47
N VAL A 147 11.05 2.45 -14.65
CA VAL A 147 11.36 2.20 -13.25
C VAL A 147 10.22 2.78 -12.42
N TYR A 148 9.65 1.96 -11.55
CA TYR A 148 8.52 2.28 -10.73
C TYR A 148 8.84 2.08 -9.25
N VAL A 149 8.19 2.85 -8.40
CA VAL A 149 8.10 2.55 -6.96
C VAL A 149 6.73 1.98 -6.68
N GLY A 150 6.71 0.76 -6.15
CA GLY A 150 5.51 0.13 -5.65
C GLY A 150 5.43 0.25 -4.14
N ALA A 151 4.23 0.51 -3.61
CA ALA A 151 3.96 0.50 -2.18
C ALA A 151 2.74 -0.38 -1.86
N ARG A 152 2.92 -1.31 -0.91
CA ARG A 152 1.89 -2.25 -0.43
C ARG A 152 1.53 -1.94 1.02
N ALA A 153 0.24 -2.02 1.38
CA ALA A 153 -0.19 -1.89 2.78
C ALA A 153 0.17 -3.14 3.60
N LEU A 154 0.60 -2.94 4.85
CA LEU A 154 0.95 -4.00 5.79
C LEU A 154 -0.28 -4.42 6.63
N GLY A 155 -0.38 -5.67 7.10
CA GLY A 155 -1.39 -6.06 8.09
C GLY A 155 -1.50 -7.55 8.31
N PRO A 156 -2.13 -8.05 9.38
CA PRO A 156 -2.11 -9.47 9.71
C PRO A 156 -2.58 -10.39 8.56
N ASP A 157 -1.78 -11.42 8.26
CA ASP A 157 -2.19 -12.55 7.42
C ASP A 157 -3.00 -13.56 8.22
N GLY A 158 -3.97 -14.19 7.55
CA GLY A 158 -4.70 -15.31 8.12
C GLY A 158 -5.96 -14.95 8.92
N ALA A 159 -6.84 -15.93 9.04
CA ALA A 159 -8.07 -15.81 9.81
C ALA A 159 -7.78 -15.71 11.32
N PRO A 160 -8.62 -15.00 12.10
CA PRO A 160 -9.80 -14.24 11.66
C PRO A 160 -9.45 -12.84 11.14
N TRP A 161 -8.22 -12.38 11.33
CA TRP A 161 -7.82 -11.00 11.14
C TRP A 161 -7.90 -10.55 9.68
N VAL A 162 -7.58 -11.41 8.71
CA VAL A 162 -7.67 -11.09 7.27
C VAL A 162 -9.08 -10.63 6.87
N GLY A 163 -10.15 -11.22 7.41
CA GLY A 163 -11.53 -10.82 7.09
C GLY A 163 -11.91 -9.42 7.61
N VAL A 164 -11.27 -9.00 8.69
CA VAL A 164 -11.46 -7.67 9.31
C VAL A 164 -10.56 -6.63 8.63
N THR A 165 -9.38 -7.05 8.17
CA THR A 165 -8.29 -6.18 7.72
C THR A 165 -8.14 -6.08 6.20
N LYS A 166 -8.93 -6.83 5.43
CA LYS A 166 -8.98 -6.77 3.96
C LYS A 166 -9.60 -5.49 3.38
N TRP A 167 -10.09 -4.57 4.21
CA TRP A 167 -10.86 -3.40 3.77
C TRP A 167 -10.02 -2.11 3.65
N PRO A 168 -10.48 -1.08 2.91
CA PRO A 168 -9.76 0.19 2.76
C PRO A 168 -9.45 0.89 4.09
N ALA A 169 -10.28 0.70 5.11
CA ALA A 169 -9.99 1.22 6.45
C ALA A 169 -8.65 0.71 7.00
N HIS A 170 -8.24 -0.50 6.63
CA HIS A 170 -6.95 -1.06 6.97
C HIS A 170 -5.78 -0.41 6.21
N TYR A 171 -5.98 -0.06 4.93
CA TYR A 171 -5.03 0.77 4.16
C TYR A 171 -4.79 2.14 4.80
N LEU A 172 -5.78 2.62 5.57
CA LEU A 172 -5.62 3.82 6.38
C LEU A 172 -4.77 3.54 7.61
N MET A 173 -4.93 2.39 8.27
CA MET A 173 -4.31 2.18 9.58
C MET A 173 -2.86 1.68 9.57
N PHE A 174 -2.39 1.03 8.51
CA PHE A 174 -1.12 0.32 8.59
C PHE A 174 -0.01 0.95 7.74
N PRO A 175 1.26 0.82 8.18
CA PRO A 175 2.40 1.30 7.41
C PRO A 175 2.49 0.60 6.05
N ARG A 176 3.23 1.20 5.11
CA ARG A 176 3.46 0.60 3.78
C ARG A 176 4.87 0.04 3.67
N HIS A 177 5.02 -0.94 2.78
CA HIS A 177 6.30 -1.48 2.37
C HIS A 177 6.55 -1.12 0.91
N ALA A 178 7.63 -0.39 0.67
CA ALA A 178 8.05 0.05 -0.65
C ALA A 178 9.01 -0.96 -1.30
N TYR A 179 8.95 -1.05 -2.61
CA TYR A 179 9.87 -1.80 -3.47
C TYR A 179 10.07 -1.04 -4.78
N ILE A 180 11.13 -1.38 -5.52
CA ILE A 180 11.38 -0.83 -6.86
C ILE A 180 11.04 -1.91 -7.88
N LEU A 181 10.14 -1.60 -8.81
CA LEU A 181 9.79 -2.46 -9.95
C LEU A 181 10.43 -1.90 -11.21
N VAL A 182 11.26 -2.69 -11.88
CA VAL A 182 11.86 -2.35 -13.17
C VAL A 182 11.18 -3.18 -14.24
N VAL A 183 10.52 -2.51 -15.18
CA VAL A 183 9.92 -3.14 -16.36
C VAL A 183 10.80 -2.82 -17.56
N PRO A 184 11.62 -3.77 -18.04
CA PRO A 184 12.43 -3.54 -19.23
C PRO A 184 11.56 -3.52 -20.49
N GLU A 185 12.09 -2.97 -21.58
CA GLU A 185 11.44 -3.05 -22.90
C GLU A 185 11.25 -4.51 -23.33
N SER A 186 12.23 -5.35 -23.03
CA SER A 186 12.22 -6.79 -23.29
C SER A 186 12.72 -7.58 -22.07
N GLY A 187 12.07 -8.69 -21.78
CA GLY A 187 12.41 -9.56 -20.64
C GLY A 187 11.45 -9.41 -19.45
N PRO A 188 11.61 -10.24 -18.41
CA PRO A 188 10.74 -10.20 -17.24
C PRO A 188 10.93 -8.90 -16.45
N ALA A 189 9.86 -8.41 -15.83
CA ALA A 189 9.99 -7.36 -14.84
C ALA A 189 10.81 -7.84 -13.63
N LEU A 190 11.67 -6.97 -13.13
CA LEU A 190 12.51 -7.22 -11.95
C LEU A 190 12.01 -6.40 -10.78
N VAL A 191 12.19 -6.93 -9.58
CA VAL A 191 11.89 -6.20 -8.35
C VAL A 191 13.10 -6.20 -7.45
N PHE A 192 13.41 -5.02 -6.94
CA PHE A 192 14.28 -4.86 -5.78
C PHE A 192 13.41 -4.70 -4.53
N SER A 193 13.64 -5.54 -3.53
CA SER A 193 13.04 -5.43 -2.20
C SER A 193 14.11 -5.56 -1.13
N ALA A 194 13.93 -4.83 -0.04
CA ALA A 194 14.84 -4.88 1.10
C ALA A 194 14.05 -5.17 2.38
N SER A 195 14.44 -6.19 3.12
CA SER A 195 13.68 -6.66 4.28
C SER A 195 14.61 -7.29 5.31
N GLN A 196 14.01 -7.83 6.37
CA GLN A 196 14.72 -8.63 7.35
C GLN A 196 15.24 -9.92 6.71
N ASN A 197 16.52 -10.26 6.90
CA ASN A 197 17.17 -11.41 6.24
C ASN A 197 16.48 -12.75 6.48
N ALA A 198 15.96 -13.00 7.69
CA ALA A 198 15.21 -14.23 7.98
C ALA A 198 13.97 -14.44 7.09
N LYS A 199 13.51 -13.40 6.39
CA LYS A 199 12.41 -13.51 5.45
C LYS A 199 12.85 -14.06 4.10
N PHE A 200 14.06 -13.69 3.69
CA PHE A 200 14.69 -14.22 2.50
C PHE A 200 15.18 -15.65 2.69
N ASP A 201 15.65 -15.97 3.89
CA ASP A 201 16.13 -17.30 4.27
C ASP A 201 15.72 -17.59 5.73
N PRO A 202 14.67 -18.40 5.93
CA PRO A 202 14.14 -18.73 7.26
C PRO A 202 15.13 -19.41 8.19
N ASP A 203 16.18 -20.02 7.64
CA ASP A 203 17.14 -20.82 8.41
C ASP A 203 18.31 -19.98 8.96
N LEU A 204 18.32 -18.66 8.71
CA LEU A 204 19.39 -17.77 9.16
C LEU A 204 19.39 -17.56 10.70
N PRO A 205 20.50 -17.88 11.40
CA PRO A 205 20.58 -17.77 12.87
C PRO A 205 20.55 -16.32 13.39
N GLU A 206 21.03 -15.34 12.61
CA GLU A 206 20.97 -13.91 12.93
C GLU A 206 19.91 -13.18 12.10
N GLY A 207 18.68 -13.70 12.18
CA GLY A 207 17.58 -13.31 11.32
C GLY A 207 17.13 -11.85 11.34
N ASN A 208 17.75 -10.92 12.09
CA ASN A 208 17.31 -9.52 12.22
C ASN A 208 18.12 -8.50 11.40
N GLN A 209 19.08 -8.95 10.59
CA GLN A 209 19.81 -8.08 9.69
C GLN A 209 18.90 -7.56 8.55
N LEU A 210 19.16 -6.34 8.08
CA LEU A 210 18.53 -5.77 6.89
C LEU A 210 19.35 -6.18 5.67
N GLY A 211 18.72 -6.86 4.72
CA GLY A 211 19.31 -7.18 3.43
C GLY A 211 18.33 -6.90 2.30
N ALA A 212 18.76 -7.21 1.08
CA ALA A 212 17.94 -7.00 -0.11
C ALA A 212 18.09 -8.13 -1.12
N GLN A 213 17.09 -8.24 -1.99
CA GLN A 213 17.11 -9.12 -3.14
C GLN A 213 16.66 -8.38 -4.40
N VAL A 214 17.23 -8.79 -5.52
CA VAL A 214 16.73 -8.47 -6.86
C VAL A 214 16.22 -9.76 -7.47
N THR A 215 14.93 -9.85 -7.74
CA THR A 215 14.30 -11.06 -8.27
C THR A 215 13.38 -10.72 -9.44
N THR A 216 12.90 -11.73 -10.16
CA THR A 216 11.79 -11.53 -11.09
C THR A 216 10.52 -11.19 -10.32
N TYR A 217 9.68 -10.30 -10.87
CA TYR A 217 8.40 -9.98 -10.25
C TYR A 217 7.60 -11.26 -9.99
N ASP A 218 7.23 -11.43 -8.74
CA ASP A 218 6.31 -12.44 -8.28
C ASP A 218 5.24 -11.71 -7.46
N ARG A 219 3.97 -12.00 -7.76
CA ARG A 219 2.81 -11.43 -7.10
C ARG A 219 2.69 -11.90 -5.65
N GLU A 220 3.25 -13.07 -5.33
CA GLU A 220 3.25 -13.66 -3.99
C GLU A 220 4.49 -13.27 -3.19
N ALA A 221 5.55 -12.80 -3.87
CA ALA A 221 6.75 -12.35 -3.19
C ALA A 221 6.46 -11.12 -2.30
N TYR A 222 7.30 -10.93 -1.29
CA TYR A 222 7.29 -9.89 -0.26
C TYR A 222 6.62 -10.28 1.06
N ASP A 223 7.48 -10.77 1.96
CA ASP A 223 7.26 -11.04 3.37
C ASP A 223 7.01 -9.79 4.21
N PHE A 224 5.75 -9.41 4.31
CA PHE A 224 5.19 -9.02 5.58
C PHE A 224 3.79 -9.62 5.63
N PRO A 225 3.22 -9.84 6.84
CA PRO A 225 1.81 -10.07 6.93
C PRO A 225 1.11 -9.00 6.10
N SER A 226 0.31 -9.42 5.12
CA SER A 226 -0.43 -8.59 4.19
C SER A 226 -1.92 -8.91 4.25
N SER A 227 -2.59 -8.27 5.19
CA SER A 227 -4.05 -8.25 5.34
C SER A 227 -4.86 -7.98 4.07
N GLY A 228 -4.23 -7.48 3.00
CA GLY A 228 -4.80 -7.38 1.68
C GLY A 228 -3.71 -7.65 0.65
N GLN A 229 -3.66 -8.88 0.14
CA GLN A 229 -2.85 -9.34 -1.01
C GLN A 229 -3.09 -8.54 -2.31
N ALA A 230 -3.74 -7.38 -2.25
CA ALA A 230 -4.71 -6.96 -3.24
C ALA A 230 -4.31 -5.72 -4.03
N LEU A 231 -3.61 -4.74 -3.44
CA LEU A 231 -3.39 -3.44 -4.09
C LEU A 231 -1.97 -2.93 -3.88
N HIS A 232 -1.28 -2.69 -4.99
CA HIS A 232 0.00 -2.01 -5.03
C HIS A 232 -0.21 -0.62 -5.63
N GLU A 233 0.14 0.41 -4.88
CA GLU A 233 0.23 1.76 -5.43
C GLU A 233 1.55 1.88 -6.17
N ILE A 234 1.46 2.08 -7.47
CA ILE A 234 2.61 2.17 -8.36
C ILE A 234 2.77 3.62 -8.82
N THR A 235 3.99 4.13 -8.70
CA THR A 235 4.39 5.44 -9.20
C THR A 235 5.52 5.26 -10.20
N LEU A 236 5.36 5.79 -11.42
CA LEU A 236 6.44 5.85 -12.40
C LEU A 236 7.49 6.87 -11.94
N ILE A 237 8.75 6.44 -11.90
CA ILE A 237 9.90 7.30 -11.57
C ILE A 237 10.55 7.83 -12.84
N THR A 238 10.81 6.95 -13.80
CA THR A 238 11.41 7.29 -15.08
C THR A 238 11.02 6.25 -16.13
N ASP A 239 10.74 6.72 -17.34
CA ASP A 239 10.55 5.93 -18.55
C ASP A 239 11.70 6.15 -19.56
N ASP A 240 12.77 6.83 -19.15
CA ASP A 240 13.98 7.01 -19.96
C ASP A 240 14.62 5.65 -20.26
N PRO A 241 14.68 5.21 -21.53
CA PRO A 241 15.21 3.89 -21.90
C PRO A 241 16.62 3.64 -21.39
N ALA A 242 17.48 4.66 -21.35
CA ALA A 242 18.86 4.51 -20.86
C ALA A 242 18.89 4.23 -19.36
N GLN A 243 18.04 4.91 -18.58
CA GLN A 243 17.93 4.70 -17.14
C GLN A 243 17.27 3.35 -16.82
N VAL A 244 16.24 2.95 -17.57
CA VAL A 244 15.60 1.65 -17.41
C VAL A 244 16.57 0.51 -17.69
N ALA A 245 17.36 0.60 -18.76
CA ALA A 245 18.37 -0.41 -19.10
C ALA A 245 19.49 -0.51 -18.06
N ALA A 246 19.88 0.62 -17.44
CA ALA A 246 20.92 0.66 -16.41
C ALA A 246 20.42 0.25 -15.01
N ALA A 247 19.10 0.30 -14.77
CA ALA A 247 18.51 0.09 -13.44
C ALA A 247 18.87 -1.27 -12.80
N PRO A 248 18.83 -2.42 -13.50
CA PRO A 248 19.17 -3.70 -12.87
C PRO A 248 20.58 -3.72 -12.27
N ALA A 249 21.58 -3.23 -13.01
CA ALA A 249 22.96 -3.16 -12.53
C ALA A 249 23.14 -2.14 -11.38
N ALA A 250 22.37 -1.06 -11.39
CA ALA A 250 22.36 -0.11 -10.27
C ALA A 250 21.76 -0.73 -9.00
N LEU A 251 20.67 -1.48 -9.12
CA LEU A 251 20.00 -2.16 -8.01
C LEU A 251 20.86 -3.27 -7.41
N GLU A 252 21.58 -4.04 -8.24
CA GLU A 252 22.54 -5.04 -7.73
C GLU A 252 23.69 -4.41 -6.95
N ARG A 253 24.23 -3.28 -7.42
CA ARG A 253 25.24 -2.53 -6.66
C ARG A 253 24.69 -2.01 -5.33
N ALA A 254 23.45 -1.52 -5.34
CA ALA A 254 22.78 -1.07 -4.12
C ALA A 254 22.55 -2.22 -3.13
N ARG A 255 22.16 -3.42 -3.61
CA ARG A 255 22.03 -4.64 -2.81
C ARG A 255 23.37 -5.00 -2.16
N ALA A 256 24.43 -5.14 -2.95
CA ALA A 256 25.75 -5.48 -2.42
C ALA A 256 26.27 -4.45 -1.40
N ALA A 257 26.02 -3.16 -1.63
CA ALA A 257 26.38 -2.09 -0.70
C ALA A 257 25.59 -2.14 0.61
N LEU A 258 24.31 -2.57 0.57
CA LEU A 258 23.50 -2.78 1.76
C LEU A 258 24.02 -3.97 2.57
N ASP A 259 24.24 -5.11 1.91
CA ASP A 259 24.73 -6.34 2.53
C ASP A 259 26.08 -6.10 3.24
N ALA A 260 26.98 -5.34 2.61
CA ALA A 260 28.29 -5.00 3.18
C ALA A 260 28.23 -4.13 4.44
N ARG A 261 27.13 -3.39 4.67
CA ARG A 261 26.99 -2.51 5.84
C ARG A 261 26.50 -3.23 7.09
N ASN A 262 26.00 -4.45 6.95
CA ASN A 262 25.53 -5.28 8.07
C ASN A 262 24.58 -4.52 9.02
N LEU A 263 23.58 -3.84 8.45
CA LEU A 263 22.63 -3.04 9.21
C LEU A 263 21.60 -3.95 9.91
N ARG A 264 21.13 -3.53 11.09
CA ARG A 264 20.01 -4.20 11.77
C ARG A 264 18.68 -3.64 11.28
N TYR A 265 17.76 -4.53 10.93
CA TYR A 265 16.39 -4.17 10.56
C TYR A 265 15.64 -3.61 11.77
N GLY A 266 14.90 -2.51 11.59
CA GLY A 266 14.05 -1.99 12.66
C GLY A 266 12.94 -1.05 12.18
N MET A 267 11.83 -1.04 12.92
CA MET A 267 10.68 -0.17 12.60
C MET A 267 11.06 1.32 12.69
N LEU A 268 11.85 1.72 13.69
CA LEU A 268 12.35 3.11 13.82
C LEU A 268 13.80 3.27 13.32
N ALA A 269 14.32 2.28 12.58
CA ALA A 269 15.69 2.20 12.09
C ALA A 269 15.67 1.95 10.56
N PRO A 270 16.82 1.71 9.89
CA PRO A 270 16.83 1.31 8.48
C PRO A 270 15.89 0.12 8.21
N ASN A 271 15.04 0.28 7.19
CA ASN A 271 14.10 -0.73 6.69
C ASN A 271 13.90 -0.52 5.18
N SER A 272 12.98 -1.29 4.56
CA SER A 272 12.69 -1.23 3.12
C SER A 272 12.48 0.18 2.58
N ASN A 273 11.69 0.99 3.27
CA ASN A 273 11.31 2.31 2.82
C ASN A 273 12.51 3.26 2.86
N THR A 274 13.35 3.13 3.90
CA THR A 274 14.63 3.86 3.96
C THR A 274 15.53 3.48 2.79
N VAL A 275 15.64 2.19 2.46
CA VAL A 275 16.44 1.68 1.33
C VAL A 275 15.95 2.22 0.01
N VAL A 276 14.67 2.04 -0.30
CA VAL A 276 14.08 2.52 -1.54
C VAL A 276 14.23 4.04 -1.65
N GLY A 277 13.94 4.78 -0.58
CA GLY A 277 14.14 6.22 -0.54
C GLY A 277 15.59 6.62 -0.85
N CYS A 278 16.58 5.93 -0.27
CA CYS A 278 17.99 6.26 -0.46
C CYS A 278 18.52 5.91 -1.85
N ILE A 279 18.04 4.83 -2.45
CA ILE A 279 18.37 4.50 -3.85
C ILE A 279 17.82 5.59 -4.79
N LEU A 280 16.59 6.05 -4.57
CA LEU A 280 15.97 7.11 -5.37
C LEU A 280 16.63 8.48 -5.16
N GLU A 281 17.05 8.79 -3.93
CA GLU A 281 17.81 10.02 -3.65
C GLU A 281 19.19 9.97 -4.35
N ALA A 282 19.90 8.85 -4.24
CA ALA A 282 21.21 8.67 -4.85
C ALA A 282 21.17 8.66 -6.38
N SER A 283 20.08 8.21 -6.99
CA SER A 283 19.89 8.27 -8.44
C SER A 283 19.49 9.66 -8.95
N GLY A 284 19.21 10.61 -8.06
CA GLY A 284 18.70 11.94 -8.40
C GLY A 284 17.21 11.95 -8.80
N ALA A 285 16.50 10.83 -8.68
CA ALA A 285 15.08 10.73 -9.00
C ALA A 285 14.20 11.55 -8.04
N ILE A 286 14.62 11.68 -6.78
CA ILE A 286 13.97 12.53 -5.78
C ILE A 286 15.02 13.32 -5.00
N SER A 287 14.67 14.54 -4.59
CA SER A 287 15.47 15.29 -3.63
C SER A 287 15.34 14.69 -2.23
N ARG A 288 16.28 15.01 -1.35
CA ARG A 288 16.21 14.64 0.07
C ARG A 288 14.93 15.15 0.76
N GLU A 289 14.49 16.36 0.40
CA GLU A 289 13.24 16.94 0.90
C GLU A 289 12.02 16.14 0.40
N GLN A 290 12.03 15.75 -0.87
CA GLN A 290 11.00 14.90 -1.45
C GLN A 290 10.99 13.52 -0.79
N ARG A 291 12.15 12.90 -0.53
CA ARG A 291 12.24 11.63 0.21
C ARG A 291 11.59 11.74 1.59
N SER A 292 11.93 12.75 2.37
CA SER A 292 11.32 12.97 3.69
C SER A 292 9.81 13.13 3.60
N ARG A 293 9.30 13.88 2.60
CA ARG A 293 7.86 14.05 2.35
C ARG A 293 7.18 12.76 1.89
N ILE A 294 7.84 11.96 1.05
CA ILE A 294 7.32 10.69 0.54
C ILE A 294 7.27 9.66 1.67
N LEU A 295 8.34 9.49 2.44
CA LEU A 295 8.34 8.58 3.60
C LEU A 295 7.22 8.94 4.60
N LEU A 296 6.95 10.23 4.79
CA LEU A 296 5.78 10.70 5.55
C LEU A 296 4.45 10.31 4.86
N SER A 297 4.32 10.45 3.54
CA SER A 297 3.08 10.18 2.80
C SER A 297 2.77 8.69 2.62
N ILE A 298 3.77 7.84 2.41
CA ILE A 298 3.63 6.38 2.40
C ILE A 298 3.60 5.78 3.81
N ARG A 299 3.63 6.63 4.85
CA ARG A 299 3.56 6.21 6.27
C ARG A 299 4.63 5.18 6.58
N ALA A 300 5.79 5.39 5.98
CA ALA A 300 6.92 4.51 6.09
C ALA A 300 7.55 4.67 7.48
N PRO A 301 7.78 3.57 8.20
CA PRO A 301 8.71 3.59 9.33
C PRO A 301 10.11 4.05 8.83
N GLY A 302 10.91 4.75 9.65
CA GLY A 302 12.26 5.22 9.26
C GLY A 302 12.38 6.70 8.82
N ILE A 303 11.37 7.53 9.07
CA ILE A 303 11.45 8.99 8.87
C ILE A 303 12.69 9.56 9.58
N GLY A 304 13.57 10.24 8.82
CA GLY A 304 14.78 10.86 9.34
C GLY A 304 16.04 9.98 9.32
N ALA A 305 15.94 8.72 8.91
CA ALA A 305 17.13 7.89 8.71
C ALA A 305 18.00 8.44 7.57
N THR A 306 19.28 8.66 7.86
CA THR A 306 20.27 9.11 6.87
C THR A 306 20.47 8.05 5.81
N CYS A 307 20.64 8.50 4.56
CA CYS A 307 21.20 7.61 3.56
C CYS A 307 22.63 7.28 3.91
N TRP A 308 23.04 6.11 3.48
CA TRP A 308 24.29 5.50 3.85
C TRP A 308 25.29 5.68 2.74
#